data_AF-A0AA35RYZ0-F1
#
_entry.id   AF-A0AA35RYZ0-F1
#
_cell.length_a   1.000
_cell.length_b   1.000
_cell.length_c   1.000
_cell.angle_alpha   90.00
_cell.angle_beta   90.00
_cell.angle_gamma   90.00
#
_symmetry.space_group_name_H-M   'P 1'
#
loop_
_entity.id
_entity.type
_entity.pdbx_description
1 polymer ?
#
loop_
_entity_poly.entity_id
_entity_poly.type
_entity_poly.pdbx_seq_one_letter_code
_entity_poly.pdbx_strand_id
1 'polypeptide(L)'
;MARKIQTYFRGYRCRQLLRSMQQKKADYDAVMDKLQREAYVQMVRMEQQRAEAERKREEEERKKQKEQARRRARILEAAFDGNMVEIHAILEEVQQLCKDQGEDVAVRNKHMLVECSDANGNTPLSEAAAGGDPDTINFLLSLEANPNKKGQYGRTPLYRAAFAGHAEAVKILLKSGADPRITADDGERPDQVSSNPEVEDIFKEWKPEDTDHLLKRLDGADKKRKEAQNKLFETIESKLRKLADDAEKEYSAKQRELRKAHEELNKRIFEHDRNMAAEAVKTDITLAIVHDAEELLESARIAAEQARKRLNDARLQLRLKRKEFKNGMVLVCQPSTI
;
A
#
# COMPACT_ATOMS: atom_id res chain seq x y z
N MET A 1 14.90 -89.26 -20.50
CA MET A 1 14.00 -88.81 -19.42
C MET A 1 14.37 -87.42 -18.87
N ALA A 2 15.65 -87.15 -18.57
CA ALA A 2 16.12 -85.88 -18.00
C ALA A 2 15.77 -84.59 -18.78
N ARG A 3 15.87 -84.58 -20.12
CA ARG A 3 15.55 -83.40 -20.94
C ARG A 3 14.08 -82.96 -20.83
N LYS A 4 13.13 -83.90 -20.81
CA LYS A 4 11.70 -83.58 -20.65
C LYS A 4 11.43 -82.93 -19.29
N ILE A 5 12.01 -83.47 -18.21
CA ILE A 5 11.89 -82.92 -16.85
C ILE A 5 12.47 -81.50 -16.77
N GLN A 6 13.64 -81.26 -17.37
CA GLN A 6 14.26 -79.93 -17.42
C GLN A 6 13.40 -78.91 -18.19
N THR A 7 12.76 -79.29 -19.30
CA THR A 7 11.86 -78.40 -20.06
C THR A 7 10.61 -78.04 -19.26
N TYR A 8 9.99 -79.01 -18.59
CA TYR A 8 8.84 -78.74 -17.71
C TYR A 8 9.22 -77.84 -16.53
N PHE A 9 10.38 -78.08 -15.92
CA PHE A 9 10.88 -77.26 -14.80
C PHE A 9 11.17 -75.82 -15.23
N ARG A 10 11.80 -75.62 -16.40
CA ARG A 10 12.00 -74.29 -16.99
C ARG A 10 10.67 -73.59 -17.30
N GLY A 11 9.72 -74.30 -17.91
CA GLY A 11 8.38 -73.76 -18.19
C GLY A 11 7.58 -73.42 -16.93
N TYR A 12 7.70 -74.22 -15.87
CA TYR A 12 7.11 -73.93 -14.56
C TYR A 12 7.72 -72.68 -13.92
N ARG A 13 9.06 -72.57 -13.86
CA ARG A 13 9.78 -71.38 -13.38
C ARG A 13 9.42 -70.13 -14.16
N CYS A 14 9.33 -70.19 -15.50
CA CYS A 14 8.92 -69.06 -16.34
C CYS A 14 7.48 -68.61 -16.03
N ARG A 15 6.53 -69.53 -15.86
CA ARG A 15 5.15 -69.18 -15.49
C ARG A 15 5.05 -68.60 -14.08
N GLN A 16 5.83 -69.13 -13.13
CA GLN A 16 5.89 -68.60 -11.77
C GLN A 16 6.50 -67.18 -11.74
N LEU A 17 7.57 -66.94 -12.49
CA LEU A 17 8.18 -65.62 -12.66
C LEU A 17 7.21 -64.65 -13.34
N LEU A 18 6.52 -65.07 -14.40
CA LEU A 18 5.53 -64.23 -15.10
C LEU A 18 4.39 -63.83 -14.17
N ARG A 19 3.87 -64.75 -13.35
CA ARG A 19 2.85 -64.44 -12.33
C ARG A 19 3.37 -63.44 -11.30
N SER A 20 4.61 -63.62 -10.81
CA SER A 20 5.22 -62.68 -9.86
C SER A 20 5.39 -61.28 -10.48
N MET A 21 5.78 -61.19 -11.75
CA MET A 21 5.90 -59.91 -12.46
C MET A 21 4.54 -59.26 -12.71
N GLN A 22 3.51 -60.06 -13.07
CA GLN A 22 2.14 -59.57 -13.22
C GLN A 22 1.57 -59.04 -11.89
N GLN A 23 1.84 -59.73 -10.78
CA GLN A 23 1.47 -59.26 -9.44
C GLN A 23 2.17 -57.95 -9.11
N LYS A 24 3.51 -57.87 -9.28
CA LYS A 24 4.26 -56.62 -9.05
C LYS A 24 3.76 -55.46 -9.91
N LYS A 25 3.40 -55.72 -11.17
CA LYS A 25 2.82 -54.71 -12.05
C LYS A 25 1.44 -54.27 -11.55
N ALA A 26 0.57 -55.21 -11.18
CA ALA A 26 -0.74 -54.89 -10.63
C ALA A 26 -0.64 -54.10 -9.31
N ASP A 27 0.31 -54.45 -8.45
CA ASP A 27 0.60 -53.73 -7.20
C ASP A 27 1.09 -52.30 -7.49
N TYR A 28 2.00 -52.14 -8.47
CA TYR A 28 2.47 -50.83 -8.93
C TYR A 28 1.33 -49.99 -9.50
N ASP A 29 0.54 -50.54 -10.41
CA ASP A 29 -0.60 -49.86 -11.04
C ASP A 29 -1.63 -49.44 -9.97
N ALA A 30 -1.89 -50.28 -8.97
CA ALA A 30 -2.78 -49.96 -7.85
C ALA A 30 -2.24 -48.82 -6.97
N VAL A 31 -0.94 -48.79 -6.69
CA VAL A 31 -0.30 -47.68 -5.96
C VAL A 31 -0.35 -46.40 -6.78
N MET A 32 -0.07 -46.47 -8.07
CA MET A 32 -0.11 -45.31 -8.96
C MET A 32 -1.53 -44.74 -9.07
N ASP A 33 -2.54 -45.57 -9.25
CA ASP A 33 -3.95 -45.16 -9.27
C ASP A 33 -4.36 -44.49 -7.95
N LYS A 34 -3.92 -45.04 -6.81
CA LYS A 34 -4.17 -44.44 -5.50
C LYS A 34 -3.54 -43.05 -5.38
N LEU A 35 -2.27 -42.92 -5.76
CA LEU A 35 -1.55 -41.64 -5.74
C LEU A 35 -2.19 -40.61 -6.67
N GLN A 36 -2.61 -41.02 -7.88
CA GLN A 36 -3.30 -40.14 -8.82
C GLN A 36 -4.65 -39.65 -8.28
N ARG A 37 -5.44 -40.55 -7.66
CA ARG A 37 -6.72 -40.17 -7.02
C ARG A 37 -6.50 -39.23 -5.84
N GLU A 38 -5.53 -39.50 -4.99
CA GLU A 38 -5.17 -38.63 -3.86
C GLU A 38 -4.71 -37.26 -4.35
N ALA A 39 -3.83 -37.21 -5.35
CA ALA A 39 -3.38 -35.96 -5.97
C ALA A 39 -4.55 -35.17 -6.59
N TYR A 40 -5.46 -35.84 -7.29
CA TYR A 40 -6.65 -35.22 -7.86
C TYR A 40 -7.58 -34.65 -6.78
N VAL A 41 -7.87 -35.42 -5.73
CA VAL A 41 -8.70 -34.97 -4.61
C VAL A 41 -8.07 -33.78 -3.89
N GLN A 42 -6.75 -33.80 -3.67
CA GLN A 42 -6.05 -32.67 -3.06
C GLN A 42 -6.08 -31.43 -3.96
N MET A 43 -5.90 -31.61 -5.27
CA MET A 43 -5.98 -30.51 -6.23
C MET A 43 -7.36 -29.85 -6.23
N VAL A 44 -8.44 -30.64 -6.30
CA VAL A 44 -9.83 -30.13 -6.24
C VAL A 44 -10.13 -29.46 -4.89
N ARG A 45 -9.66 -30.02 -3.77
CA ARG A 45 -9.80 -29.40 -2.44
C ARG A 45 -9.10 -28.04 -2.37
N MET A 46 -7.87 -27.97 -2.88
CA MET A 46 -7.11 -26.71 -2.93
C MET A 46 -7.80 -25.68 -3.83
N GLU A 47 -8.37 -26.10 -4.95
CA GLU A 47 -9.16 -25.23 -5.84
C GLU A 47 -10.43 -24.71 -5.15
N GLN A 48 -11.17 -25.58 -4.44
CA GLN A 48 -12.34 -25.18 -3.67
C GLN A 48 -11.99 -24.21 -2.54
N GLN A 49 -10.89 -24.46 -1.80
CA GLN A 49 -10.42 -23.56 -0.75
C GLN A 49 -10.01 -22.19 -1.31
N ARG A 50 -9.35 -22.17 -2.47
CA ARG A 50 -9.01 -20.91 -3.16
C ARG A 50 -10.27 -20.17 -3.58
N ALA A 51 -11.24 -20.84 -4.20
CA ALA A 51 -12.51 -20.24 -4.61
C ALA A 51 -13.35 -19.75 -3.41
N GLU A 52 -13.34 -20.45 -2.27
CA GLU A 52 -13.95 -19.98 -1.03
C GLU A 52 -13.22 -18.78 -0.43
N ALA A 53 -11.90 -18.78 -0.43
CA ALA A 53 -11.09 -17.67 0.06
C ALA A 53 -11.29 -16.41 -0.80
N GLU A 54 -11.38 -16.55 -2.12
CA GLU A 54 -11.68 -15.47 -3.05
C GLU A 54 -13.07 -14.88 -2.78
N ARG A 55 -14.11 -15.72 -2.71
CA ARG A 55 -15.47 -15.25 -2.36
C ARG A 55 -15.52 -14.52 -1.01
N LYS A 56 -14.82 -15.04 0.01
CA LYS A 56 -14.73 -14.37 1.32
C LYS A 56 -14.04 -13.00 1.21
N ARG A 57 -12.93 -12.90 0.46
CA ARG A 57 -12.23 -11.63 0.23
C ARG A 57 -13.11 -10.61 -0.49
N GLU A 58 -13.80 -11.02 -1.56
CA GLU A 58 -14.73 -10.17 -2.30
C GLU A 58 -15.89 -9.70 -1.41
N GLU A 59 -16.45 -10.57 -0.57
CA GLU A 59 -17.51 -10.20 0.37
C GLU A 59 -17.03 -9.21 1.44
N GLU A 60 -15.83 -9.41 1.99
CA GLU A 60 -15.20 -8.49 2.94
C GLU A 60 -14.92 -7.12 2.30
N GLU A 61 -14.38 -7.09 1.08
CA GLU A 61 -14.16 -5.86 0.32
C GLU A 61 -15.48 -5.13 0.05
N ARG A 62 -16.52 -5.85 -0.38
CA ARG A 62 -17.86 -5.29 -0.57
C ARG A 62 -18.44 -4.75 0.73
N LYS A 63 -18.22 -5.41 1.87
CA LYS A 63 -18.64 -4.90 3.19
C LYS A 63 -17.90 -3.61 3.55
N LYS A 64 -16.57 -3.57 3.36
CA LYS A 64 -15.74 -2.38 3.59
C LYS A 64 -16.18 -1.21 2.72
N GLN A 65 -16.43 -1.45 1.42
CA GLN A 65 -16.92 -0.42 0.51
C GLN A 65 -18.30 0.10 0.92
N LYS A 66 -19.23 -0.79 1.30
CA LYS A 66 -20.55 -0.39 1.81
C LYS A 66 -20.44 0.44 3.08
N GLU A 67 -19.55 0.07 4.00
CA GLU A 67 -19.33 0.81 5.24
C GLU A 67 -18.68 2.18 4.98
N GLN A 68 -17.72 2.25 4.06
CA GLN A 68 -17.14 3.52 3.61
C GLN A 68 -18.19 4.43 2.95
N ALA A 69 -19.06 3.87 2.11
CA ALA A 69 -20.17 4.61 1.50
C ALA A 69 -21.17 5.10 2.56
N ARG A 70 -21.47 4.28 3.58
CA ARG A 70 -22.31 4.68 4.72
C ARG A 70 -21.68 5.84 5.50
N ARG A 71 -20.38 5.81 5.79
CA ARG A 71 -19.67 6.92 6.46
C ARG A 71 -19.75 8.22 5.65
N ARG A 72 -19.58 8.12 4.33
CA ARG A 72 -19.70 9.27 3.42
C ARG A 72 -21.13 9.84 3.41
N ALA A 73 -22.15 8.98 3.34
CA ALA A 73 -23.53 9.43 3.42
C ALA A 73 -23.83 10.11 4.77
N ARG A 74 -23.41 9.49 5.89
CA ARG A 74 -23.61 10.07 7.23
C ARG A 74 -22.99 11.45 7.40
N ILE A 75 -21.75 11.67 6.90
CA ILE A 75 -21.12 13.00 7.03
C ILE A 75 -21.81 14.05 6.16
N LEU A 76 -22.33 13.67 4.99
CA LEU A 76 -23.08 14.58 4.11
C LEU A 76 -24.42 14.98 4.74
N GLU A 77 -25.16 14.00 5.27
CA GLU A 77 -26.42 14.24 5.99
C GLU A 77 -26.19 15.10 7.24
N ALA A 78 -25.19 14.74 8.07
CA ALA A 78 -24.85 15.53 9.25
C ALA A 78 -24.40 16.95 8.92
N ALA A 79 -23.70 17.16 7.80
CA ALA A 79 -23.32 18.48 7.33
C ALA A 79 -24.52 19.32 6.91
N PHE A 80 -25.51 18.73 6.23
CA PHE A 80 -26.76 19.41 5.88
C PHE A 80 -27.57 19.82 7.12
N ASP A 81 -27.69 18.91 8.09
CA ASP A 81 -28.44 19.14 9.33
C ASP A 81 -27.73 20.10 10.31
N GLY A 82 -26.45 20.42 10.08
CA GLY A 82 -25.62 21.19 11.02
C GLY A 82 -25.22 20.40 12.27
N ASN A 83 -25.25 19.05 12.22
CA ASN A 83 -24.92 18.20 13.36
C ASN A 83 -23.42 17.99 13.50
N MET A 84 -22.77 19.00 14.06
CA MET A 84 -21.35 19.03 14.36
C MET A 84 -20.83 17.85 15.21
N VAL A 85 -21.65 17.34 16.12
CA VAL A 85 -21.29 16.23 17.01
C VAL A 85 -21.11 14.94 16.20
N GLU A 86 -22.03 14.67 15.27
CA GLU A 86 -21.94 13.49 14.41
C GLU A 86 -20.75 13.59 13.45
N ILE A 87 -20.48 14.77 12.86
CA ILE A 87 -19.30 14.99 12.01
C ILE A 87 -18.01 14.68 12.78
N HIS A 88 -17.91 15.17 14.02
CA HIS A 88 -16.76 14.88 14.88
C HIS A 88 -16.63 13.38 15.16
N ALA A 89 -17.72 12.71 15.55
CA ALA A 89 -17.73 11.29 15.83
C ALA A 89 -17.29 10.45 14.61
N ILE A 90 -17.74 10.78 13.41
CA ILE A 90 -17.33 10.08 12.18
C ILE A 90 -15.82 10.29 11.91
N LEU A 91 -15.30 11.50 12.10
CA LEU A 91 -13.88 11.78 11.92
C LEU A 91 -13.02 11.07 12.96
N GLU A 92 -13.51 10.94 14.19
CA GLU A 92 -12.90 10.12 15.23
C GLU A 92 -12.94 8.64 14.88
N GLU A 93 -14.06 8.09 14.41
CA GLU A 93 -14.15 6.69 13.92
C GLU A 93 -13.05 6.39 12.89
N VAL A 94 -12.88 7.27 11.90
CA VAL A 94 -11.83 7.13 10.88
C VAL A 94 -10.43 7.23 11.48
N GLN A 95 -10.22 8.10 12.46
CA GLN A 95 -8.95 8.19 13.17
C GLN A 95 -8.62 6.90 13.93
N GLN A 96 -9.61 6.31 14.60
CA GLN A 96 -9.45 5.06 15.35
C GLN A 96 -9.07 3.89 14.43
N LEU A 97 -9.71 3.80 13.26
CA LEU A 97 -9.39 2.76 12.25
C LEU A 97 -7.96 2.86 11.72
N CYS A 98 -7.37 4.05 11.76
CA CYS A 98 -6.03 4.31 11.25
C CYS A 98 -4.93 4.31 12.33
N LYS A 99 -5.26 4.00 13.60
CA LYS A 99 -4.30 4.05 14.72
C LYS A 99 -3.02 3.25 14.46
N ASP A 100 -3.15 2.09 13.81
CA ASP A 100 -2.02 1.19 13.56
C ASP A 100 -1.28 1.52 12.25
N GLN A 101 -1.80 2.44 11.43
CA GLN A 101 -1.30 2.75 10.08
C GLN A 101 -0.48 4.06 10.02
N GLY A 102 -0.30 4.74 11.16
CA GLY A 102 0.44 6.00 11.30
C GLY A 102 -0.41 7.25 11.13
N GLU A 103 0.03 8.35 11.75
CA GLU A 103 -0.70 9.64 11.77
C GLU A 103 -0.97 10.20 10.37
N ASP A 104 -0.03 10.03 9.44
CA ASP A 104 -0.16 10.52 8.06
C ASP A 104 -1.34 9.88 7.30
N VAL A 105 -1.60 8.59 7.54
CA VAL A 105 -2.72 7.87 6.90
C VAL A 105 -4.05 8.33 7.49
N ALA A 106 -4.09 8.59 8.80
CA ALA A 106 -5.26 9.14 9.47
C ALA A 106 -5.62 10.53 8.93
N VAL A 107 -4.64 11.45 8.81
CA VAL A 107 -4.85 12.80 8.27
C VAL A 107 -5.37 12.72 6.83
N ARG A 108 -4.79 11.86 5.98
CA ARG A 108 -5.26 11.66 4.61
C ARG A 108 -6.69 11.15 4.53
N ASN A 109 -7.04 10.16 5.35
CA ASN A 109 -8.38 9.56 5.33
C ASN A 109 -9.43 10.54 5.86
N LYS A 110 -9.09 11.38 6.84
CA LYS A 110 -9.93 12.51 7.27
C LYS A 110 -10.15 13.51 6.14
N HIS A 111 -9.07 13.97 5.50
CA HIS A 111 -9.19 14.94 4.40
C HIS A 111 -10.00 14.38 3.22
N MET A 112 -9.81 13.11 2.86
CA MET A 112 -10.60 12.44 1.83
C MET A 112 -12.09 12.31 2.22
N LEU A 113 -12.41 12.25 3.50
CA LEU A 113 -13.79 12.24 3.97
C LEU A 113 -14.42 13.64 3.96
N VAL A 114 -13.66 14.67 4.32
CA VAL A 114 -14.10 16.08 4.26
C VAL A 114 -14.36 16.52 2.81
N GLU A 115 -13.55 16.05 1.86
CA GLU A 115 -13.71 16.27 0.42
C GLU A 115 -14.53 15.18 -0.27
N CYS A 116 -15.27 14.35 0.47
CA CYS A 116 -16.11 13.33 -0.15
C CYS A 116 -17.23 13.99 -0.97
N SER A 117 -17.77 13.25 -1.93
CA SER A 117 -18.87 13.74 -2.77
C SER A 117 -19.99 12.73 -2.83
N ASP A 118 -21.22 13.22 -2.87
CA ASP A 118 -22.41 12.42 -3.15
C ASP A 118 -22.50 12.05 -4.65
N ALA A 119 -23.61 11.41 -5.04
CA ALA A 119 -23.88 11.09 -6.45
C ALA A 119 -24.03 12.35 -7.33
N ASN A 120 -24.35 13.49 -6.72
CA ASN A 120 -24.48 14.80 -7.33
C ASN A 120 -23.19 15.63 -7.20
N GLY A 121 -22.04 15.03 -6.84
CA GLY A 121 -20.78 15.75 -6.71
C GLY A 121 -20.73 16.79 -5.57
N ASN A 122 -21.75 16.89 -4.72
CA ASN A 122 -21.81 17.81 -3.60
C ASN A 122 -20.91 17.33 -2.47
N THR A 123 -20.11 18.24 -1.93
CA THR A 123 -19.25 17.99 -0.76
C THR A 123 -19.98 18.27 0.55
N PRO A 124 -19.49 17.76 1.69
CA PRO A 124 -19.98 18.15 3.01
C PRO A 124 -20.07 19.67 3.19
N LEU A 125 -19.10 20.44 2.67
CA LEU A 125 -19.14 21.89 2.72
C LEU A 125 -20.26 22.48 1.85
N SER A 126 -20.56 21.88 0.69
CA SER A 126 -21.68 22.26 -0.18
C SER A 126 -23.04 22.00 0.48
N GLU A 127 -23.18 20.87 1.19
CA GLU A 127 -24.39 20.55 1.95
C GLU A 127 -24.55 21.44 3.18
N ALA A 128 -23.48 21.71 3.94
CA ALA A 128 -23.50 22.65 5.06
C ALA A 128 -23.85 24.08 4.61
N ALA A 129 -23.33 24.51 3.46
CA ALA A 129 -23.69 25.80 2.87
C ALA A 129 -25.18 25.88 2.47
N ALA A 130 -25.78 24.76 2.07
CA ALA A 130 -27.22 24.67 1.77
C ALA A 130 -28.10 24.63 3.03
N GLY A 131 -27.61 24.06 4.14
CA GLY A 131 -28.28 24.08 5.44
C GLY A 131 -28.13 25.40 6.21
N GLY A 132 -27.06 26.15 5.93
CA GLY A 132 -26.87 27.51 6.43
C GLY A 132 -26.25 27.63 7.82
N ASP A 133 -25.78 26.53 8.42
CA ASP A 133 -25.17 26.54 9.76
C ASP A 133 -23.72 27.09 9.74
N PRO A 134 -23.46 28.28 10.31
CA PRO A 134 -22.15 28.93 10.26
C PRO A 134 -21.07 28.15 11.02
N ASP A 135 -21.43 27.46 12.11
CA ASP A 135 -20.48 26.72 12.94
C ASP A 135 -19.95 25.49 12.21
N THR A 136 -20.84 24.73 11.55
CA THR A 136 -20.47 23.61 10.69
C THR A 136 -19.58 24.03 9.52
N ILE A 137 -19.90 25.15 8.88
CA ILE A 137 -19.10 25.70 7.77
C ILE A 137 -17.69 26.06 8.26
N ASN A 138 -17.56 26.78 9.37
CA ASN A 138 -16.27 27.13 9.96
C ASN A 138 -15.45 25.89 10.31
N PHE A 139 -16.08 24.87 10.87
CA PHE A 139 -15.39 23.63 11.21
C PHE A 139 -14.89 22.89 9.98
N LEU A 140 -15.71 22.71 8.95
CA LEU A 140 -15.29 22.04 7.72
C LEU A 140 -14.15 22.82 7.02
N LEU A 141 -14.21 24.15 7.02
CA LEU A 141 -13.13 25.00 6.50
C LEU A 141 -11.85 24.89 7.32
N SER A 142 -11.95 24.72 8.65
CA SER A 142 -10.78 24.45 9.51
C SER A 142 -10.09 23.12 9.20
N LEU A 143 -10.81 22.18 8.58
CA LEU A 143 -10.29 20.90 8.08
C LEU A 143 -9.79 20.97 6.63
N GLU A 144 -9.55 22.19 6.13
CA GLU A 144 -9.07 22.47 4.77
C GLU A 144 -10.03 22.03 3.65
N ALA A 145 -11.35 22.08 3.90
CA ALA A 145 -12.35 21.87 2.86
C ALA A 145 -12.25 22.95 1.77
N ASN A 146 -12.42 22.57 0.50
CA ASN A 146 -12.30 23.46 -0.64
C ASN A 146 -13.60 24.27 -0.86
N PRO A 147 -13.61 25.59 -0.64
CA PRO A 147 -14.80 26.42 -0.78
C PRO A 147 -15.26 26.62 -2.24
N ASN A 148 -14.41 26.30 -3.22
CA ASN A 148 -14.65 26.50 -4.65
C ASN A 148 -14.93 25.19 -5.39
N LYS A 149 -15.09 24.07 -4.69
CA LYS A 149 -15.40 22.78 -5.31
C LYS A 149 -16.77 22.86 -5.99
N LYS A 150 -16.82 22.54 -7.28
CA LYS A 150 -18.08 22.44 -8.03
C LYS A 150 -18.71 21.07 -7.82
N GLY A 151 -19.99 21.07 -7.44
CA GLY A 151 -20.86 19.89 -7.50
C GLY A 151 -21.47 19.69 -8.89
N GLN A 152 -22.54 18.91 -8.96
CA GLN A 152 -23.34 18.75 -10.17
C GLN A 152 -24.00 20.09 -10.53
N TYR A 153 -24.15 20.32 -11.83
CA TYR A 153 -24.59 21.60 -12.40
C TYR A 153 -23.61 22.75 -12.13
N GLY A 154 -22.34 22.44 -11.85
CA GLY A 154 -21.30 23.45 -11.66
C GLY A 154 -21.46 24.32 -10.41
N ARG A 155 -22.39 23.97 -9.51
CA ARG A 155 -22.76 24.77 -8.33
C ARG A 155 -21.68 24.68 -7.25
N THR A 156 -21.25 25.82 -6.73
CA THR A 156 -20.30 25.92 -5.61
C THR A 156 -21.03 25.98 -4.26
N PRO A 157 -20.34 25.72 -3.13
CA PRO A 157 -20.89 25.97 -1.80
C PRO A 157 -21.46 27.39 -1.67
N LEU A 158 -20.75 28.40 -2.19
CA LEU A 158 -21.22 29.79 -2.18
C LEU A 158 -22.52 29.99 -2.98
N TYR A 159 -22.65 29.34 -4.15
CA TYR A 159 -23.88 29.38 -4.94
C TYR A 159 -25.07 28.80 -4.15
N ARG A 160 -24.88 27.68 -3.45
CA ARG A 160 -25.96 27.06 -2.66
C ARG A 160 -26.35 27.90 -1.45
N ALA A 161 -25.38 28.49 -0.73
CA ALA A 161 -25.67 29.40 0.37
C ALA A 161 -26.46 30.64 -0.10
N ALA A 162 -26.10 31.20 -1.26
CA ALA A 162 -26.82 32.33 -1.83
C ALA A 162 -28.22 31.96 -2.31
N PHE A 163 -28.38 30.80 -2.98
CA PHE A 163 -29.68 30.29 -3.42
C PHE A 163 -30.63 30.03 -2.24
N ALA A 164 -30.12 29.47 -1.14
CA ALA A 164 -30.89 29.24 0.07
C ALA A 164 -31.11 30.51 0.92
N GLY A 165 -30.41 31.61 0.61
CA GLY A 165 -30.57 32.91 1.28
C GLY A 165 -29.85 33.03 2.62
N HIS A 166 -28.82 32.22 2.89
CA HIS A 166 -28.09 32.19 4.16
C HIS A 166 -26.96 33.24 4.21
N ALA A 167 -27.28 34.45 4.67
CA ALA A 167 -26.37 35.61 4.73
C ALA A 167 -25.07 35.34 5.51
N GLU A 168 -25.14 34.69 6.67
CA GLU A 168 -23.95 34.39 7.49
C GLU A 168 -23.02 33.38 6.82
N ALA A 169 -23.59 32.33 6.21
CA ALA A 169 -22.84 31.34 5.44
C ALA A 169 -22.09 31.98 4.27
N VAL A 170 -22.74 32.90 3.53
CA VAL A 170 -22.12 33.66 2.44
C VAL A 170 -20.93 34.49 2.94
N LYS A 171 -21.08 35.21 4.06
CA LYS A 171 -19.99 35.99 4.66
C LYS A 171 -18.79 35.12 5.04
N ILE A 172 -19.01 33.95 5.63
CA ILE A 172 -17.94 33.03 6.05
C ILE A 172 -17.22 32.46 4.83
N LEU A 173 -17.96 32.03 3.81
CA LEU A 173 -17.41 31.45 2.59
C LEU A 173 -16.56 32.47 1.82
N LEU A 174 -17.03 33.72 1.68
CA LEU A 174 -16.26 34.80 1.04
C LEU A 174 -14.96 35.11 1.79
N LYS A 175 -15.01 35.22 3.12
CA LYS A 175 -13.80 35.42 3.97
C LYS A 175 -12.81 34.25 3.87
N SER A 176 -13.32 33.07 3.55
CA SER A 176 -12.53 31.83 3.44
C SER A 176 -12.03 31.56 2.02
N GLY A 177 -12.26 32.47 1.07
CA GLY A 177 -11.71 32.39 -0.28
C GLY A 177 -12.64 31.75 -1.31
N ALA A 178 -13.95 31.69 -1.04
CA ALA A 178 -14.93 31.38 -2.07
C ALA A 178 -14.96 32.49 -3.14
N ASP A 179 -14.90 32.12 -4.41
CA ASP A 179 -14.92 33.07 -5.52
C ASP A 179 -16.37 33.30 -6.01
N PRO A 180 -16.91 34.52 -5.85
CA PRO A 180 -18.27 34.86 -6.29
C PRO A 180 -18.41 34.91 -7.82
N ARG A 181 -17.30 34.89 -8.58
CA ARG A 181 -17.34 34.93 -10.05
C ARG A 181 -17.64 33.58 -10.68
N ILE A 182 -17.59 32.50 -9.90
CA ILE A 182 -17.81 31.14 -10.41
C ILE A 182 -19.28 30.96 -10.75
N THR A 183 -19.57 30.79 -12.03
CA THR A 183 -20.90 30.48 -12.54
C THR A 183 -21.22 29.00 -12.38
N ALA A 184 -22.50 28.72 -12.11
CA ALA A 184 -23.10 27.41 -12.28
C ALA A 184 -23.30 27.09 -13.77
N ASP A 185 -23.67 25.85 -14.09
CA ASP A 185 -23.98 25.41 -15.46
C ASP A 185 -25.27 26.08 -15.99
N ASP A 186 -26.11 26.59 -15.09
CA ASP A 186 -27.31 27.39 -15.39
C ASP A 186 -26.93 28.79 -15.95
N GLY A 187 -25.64 29.15 -15.93
CA GLY A 187 -25.11 30.44 -16.41
C GLY A 187 -25.21 31.57 -15.38
N GLU A 188 -25.93 31.35 -14.28
CA GLU A 188 -26.09 32.29 -13.18
C GLU A 188 -24.91 32.25 -12.21
N ARG A 189 -24.66 33.41 -11.61
CA ARG A 189 -23.69 33.60 -10.54
C ARG A 189 -24.37 33.61 -9.16
N PRO A 190 -23.64 33.34 -8.06
CA PRO A 190 -24.18 33.39 -6.70
C PRO A 190 -24.87 34.71 -6.32
N ASP A 191 -24.43 35.84 -6.87
CA ASP A 191 -25.06 37.15 -6.65
C ASP A 191 -26.43 37.28 -7.33
N GLN A 192 -26.60 36.64 -8.49
CA GLN A 192 -27.83 36.72 -9.31
C GLN A 192 -28.92 35.77 -8.83
N VAL A 193 -28.55 34.66 -8.19
CA VAL A 193 -29.50 33.63 -7.74
C VAL A 193 -30.12 33.97 -6.37
N SER A 194 -29.54 34.92 -5.65
CA SER A 194 -30.00 35.30 -4.32
C SER A 194 -31.41 35.89 -4.36
N SER A 195 -32.34 35.29 -3.62
CA SER A 195 -33.67 35.87 -3.40
C SER A 195 -33.76 36.74 -2.15
N ASN A 196 -32.73 36.74 -1.29
CA ASN A 196 -32.71 37.48 -0.01
C ASN A 196 -31.96 38.82 -0.16
N PRO A 197 -32.56 39.97 0.22
CA PRO A 197 -31.91 41.28 0.12
C PRO A 197 -30.62 41.38 0.95
N GLU A 198 -30.54 40.70 2.11
CA GLU A 198 -29.32 40.73 2.93
C GLU A 198 -28.11 40.14 2.22
N VAL A 199 -28.33 39.08 1.44
CA VAL A 199 -27.29 38.41 0.66
C VAL A 199 -26.86 39.28 -0.53
N GLU A 200 -27.81 39.95 -1.19
CA GLU A 200 -27.48 40.93 -2.23
C GLU A 200 -26.62 42.08 -1.70
N ASP A 201 -26.94 42.61 -0.52
CA ASP A 201 -26.20 43.70 0.10
C ASP A 201 -24.76 43.27 0.41
N ILE A 202 -24.56 42.04 0.91
CA ILE A 202 -23.23 41.48 1.11
C ILE A 202 -22.43 41.44 -0.21
N PHE A 203 -23.04 41.00 -1.31
CA PHE A 203 -22.36 40.97 -2.61
C PHE A 203 -22.07 42.36 -3.18
N LYS A 204 -22.94 43.35 -2.93
CA LYS A 204 -22.71 44.76 -3.33
C LYS A 204 -21.60 45.40 -2.51
N GLU A 205 -21.52 45.09 -1.22
CA GLU A 205 -20.45 45.56 -0.33
C GLU A 205 -19.11 44.89 -0.62
N TRP A 206 -19.14 43.63 -1.08
CA TRP A 206 -17.93 42.84 -1.32
C TRP A 206 -17.18 43.32 -2.57
N LYS A 207 -15.91 43.71 -2.39
CA LYS A 207 -15.06 44.15 -3.49
C LYS A 207 -14.33 42.97 -4.14
N PRO A 208 -14.38 42.82 -5.47
CA PRO A 208 -13.67 41.74 -6.17
C PRO A 208 -12.16 41.71 -5.89
N GLU A 209 -11.54 42.86 -5.61
CA GLU A 209 -10.13 42.97 -5.27
C GLU A 209 -9.77 42.22 -3.98
N ASP A 210 -10.69 42.15 -3.02
CA ASP A 210 -10.47 41.45 -1.75
C ASP A 210 -10.34 39.94 -1.98
N THR A 211 -11.14 39.39 -2.89
CA THR A 211 -11.05 37.98 -3.30
C THR A 211 -9.71 37.70 -3.98
N ASP A 212 -9.26 38.57 -4.89
CA ASP A 212 -7.99 38.37 -5.61
C ASP A 212 -6.77 38.47 -4.67
N HIS A 213 -6.79 39.40 -3.71
CA HIS A 213 -5.76 39.50 -2.67
C HIS A 213 -5.75 38.26 -1.77
N LEU A 214 -6.92 37.74 -1.40
CA LEU A 214 -7.05 36.57 -0.55
C LEU A 214 -6.60 35.30 -1.27
N LEU A 215 -7.04 35.09 -2.52
CA LEU A 215 -6.59 33.98 -3.37
C LEU A 215 -5.09 34.01 -3.59
N LYS A 216 -4.49 35.19 -3.86
CA LYS A 216 -3.03 35.31 -3.99
C LYS A 216 -2.29 34.96 -2.71
N ARG A 217 -2.84 35.30 -1.53
CA ARG A 217 -2.27 34.94 -0.23
C ARG A 217 -2.39 33.44 0.04
N LEU A 218 -3.54 32.84 -0.26
CA LEU A 218 -3.78 31.39 -0.12
C LEU A 218 -2.88 30.59 -1.07
N ASP A 219 -2.84 30.95 -2.36
CA ASP A 219 -1.93 30.35 -3.35
C ASP A 219 -0.46 30.49 -2.94
N GLY A 220 -0.09 31.66 -2.40
CA GLY A 220 1.25 31.90 -1.87
C GLY A 220 1.59 31.02 -0.67
N ALA A 221 0.64 30.84 0.25
CA ALA A 221 0.79 29.95 1.39
C ALA A 221 0.87 28.48 0.95
N ASP A 222 0.05 28.05 0.00
CA ASP A 222 0.05 26.68 -0.55
C ASP A 222 1.34 26.36 -1.30
N LYS A 223 1.82 27.31 -2.12
CA LYS A 223 3.13 27.19 -2.78
C LYS A 223 4.23 27.04 -1.74
N LYS A 224 4.26 27.88 -0.70
CA LYS A 224 5.25 27.76 0.40
C LYS A 224 5.15 26.44 1.15
N ARG A 225 3.95 25.96 1.46
CA ARG A 225 3.71 24.66 2.11
C ARG A 225 4.24 23.51 1.25
N LYS A 226 3.93 23.53 -0.05
CA LYS A 226 4.39 22.53 -1.01
C LYS A 226 5.90 22.57 -1.22
N GLU A 227 6.49 23.77 -1.29
CA GLU A 227 7.94 23.95 -1.34
C GLU A 227 8.63 23.42 -0.07
N ALA A 228 8.06 23.67 1.12
CA ALA A 228 8.58 23.14 2.38
C ALA A 228 8.52 21.60 2.42
N GLN A 229 7.40 21.01 1.98
CA GLN A 229 7.26 19.56 1.86
C GLN A 229 8.25 18.96 0.84
N ASN A 230 8.44 19.60 -0.31
CA ASN A 230 9.40 19.17 -1.32
C ASN A 230 10.83 19.20 -0.78
N LYS A 231 11.22 20.29 -0.11
CA LYS A 231 12.53 20.40 0.56
C LYS A 231 12.71 19.30 1.60
N LEU A 232 11.68 19.04 2.42
CA LEU A 232 11.74 17.96 3.39
C LEU A 232 11.90 16.60 2.70
N PHE A 233 11.15 16.33 1.64
CA PHE A 233 11.29 15.10 0.85
C PHE A 233 12.70 14.94 0.28
N GLU A 234 13.25 15.99 -0.33
CA GLU A 234 14.60 15.99 -0.88
C GLU A 234 15.64 15.67 0.21
N THR A 235 15.51 16.22 1.41
CA THR A 235 16.41 15.90 2.52
C THR A 235 16.30 14.44 2.96
N ILE A 236 15.08 13.90 3.10
CA ILE A 236 14.84 12.49 3.46
C ILE A 236 15.37 11.57 2.37
N GLU A 237 15.08 11.88 1.12
CA GLU A 237 15.53 11.10 -0.03
C GLU A 237 17.06 11.09 -0.11
N SER A 238 17.72 12.23 0.12
CA SER A 238 19.18 12.31 0.15
C SER A 238 19.79 11.44 1.25
N LYS A 239 19.18 11.39 2.44
CA LYS A 239 19.62 10.54 3.55
C LYS A 239 19.46 9.05 3.23
N LEU A 240 18.30 8.66 2.69
CA LEU A 240 18.02 7.27 2.31
C LEU A 240 18.90 6.80 1.14
N ARG A 241 19.19 7.67 0.17
CA ARG A 241 20.14 7.38 -0.90
C ARG A 241 21.53 7.09 -0.34
N LYS A 242 22.04 7.93 0.57
CA LYS A 242 23.33 7.68 1.25
C LYS A 242 23.35 6.34 1.98
N LEU A 243 22.30 6.02 2.75
CA LEU A 243 22.19 4.73 3.43
C LEU A 243 22.19 3.54 2.46
N ALA A 244 21.50 3.64 1.32
CA ALA A 244 21.50 2.61 0.29
C ALA A 244 22.88 2.46 -0.37
N ASP A 245 23.56 3.56 -0.67
CA ASP A 245 24.91 3.56 -1.24
C ASP A 245 25.93 2.92 -0.27
N ASP A 246 25.84 3.23 1.02
CA ASP A 246 26.72 2.65 2.04
C ASP A 246 26.45 1.15 2.25
N ALA A 247 25.18 0.73 2.24
CA ALA A 247 24.81 -0.69 2.26
C ALA A 247 25.28 -1.44 1.00
N GLU A 248 25.30 -0.78 -0.16
CA GLU A 248 25.82 -1.36 -1.40
C GLU A 248 27.34 -1.54 -1.36
N LYS A 249 28.07 -0.58 -0.79
CA LYS A 249 29.51 -0.71 -0.52
C LYS A 249 29.78 -1.88 0.42
N GLU A 250 29.03 -1.99 1.53
CA GLU A 250 29.16 -3.10 2.49
C GLU A 250 28.91 -4.45 1.82
N TYR A 251 27.82 -4.58 1.06
CA TYR A 251 27.51 -5.80 0.30
C TYR A 251 28.62 -6.14 -0.70
N SER A 252 29.16 -5.16 -1.43
CA SER A 252 30.25 -5.38 -2.38
C SER A 252 31.53 -5.87 -1.69
N ALA A 253 31.82 -5.38 -0.48
CA ALA A 253 32.96 -5.82 0.32
C ALA A 253 32.76 -7.27 0.80
N LYS A 254 31.58 -7.59 1.34
CA LYS A 254 31.24 -8.96 1.78
C LYS A 254 31.22 -9.95 0.61
N GLN A 255 30.79 -9.53 -0.58
CA GLN A 255 30.86 -10.38 -1.77
C GLN A 255 32.30 -10.64 -2.23
N ARG A 256 33.24 -9.70 -2.02
CA ARG A 256 34.67 -9.94 -2.26
C ARG A 256 35.26 -10.91 -1.25
N GLU A 257 34.92 -10.78 0.04
CA GLU A 257 35.33 -11.73 1.09
C GLU A 257 34.82 -13.14 0.77
N LEU A 258 33.55 -13.28 0.39
CA LEU A 258 32.95 -14.55 -0.01
C LEU A 258 33.68 -15.19 -1.20
N ARG A 259 34.06 -14.40 -2.22
CA ARG A 259 34.85 -14.91 -3.36
C ARG A 259 36.23 -15.41 -2.92
N LYS A 260 36.93 -14.65 -2.07
CA LYS A 260 38.23 -15.08 -1.52
C LYS A 260 38.11 -16.38 -0.71
N ALA A 261 37.04 -16.54 0.08
CA ALA A 261 36.80 -17.77 0.83
C ALA A 261 36.55 -18.98 -0.10
N HIS A 262 35.79 -18.81 -1.18
CA HIS A 262 35.62 -19.87 -2.19
C HIS A 262 36.96 -20.25 -2.88
N GLU A 263 37.77 -19.25 -3.25
CA GLU A 263 39.08 -19.49 -3.85
C GLU A 263 40.02 -20.24 -2.90
N GLU A 264 40.01 -19.89 -1.61
CA GLU A 264 40.80 -20.59 -0.59
C GLU A 264 40.33 -22.03 -0.39
N LEU A 265 39.02 -22.26 -0.27
CA LEU A 265 38.47 -23.61 -0.15
C LEU A 265 38.87 -24.49 -1.35
N ASN A 266 38.75 -23.97 -2.57
CA ASN A 266 39.15 -24.69 -3.78
C ASN A 266 40.65 -25.05 -3.77
N LYS A 267 41.52 -24.16 -3.26
CA LYS A 267 42.94 -24.47 -3.11
C LYS A 267 43.17 -25.57 -2.08
N ARG A 268 42.47 -25.54 -0.94
CA ARG A 268 42.60 -26.57 0.12
C ARG A 268 42.09 -27.93 -0.33
N ILE A 269 40.98 -27.98 -1.06
CA ILE A 269 40.47 -29.22 -1.67
C ILE A 269 41.51 -29.79 -2.65
N PHE A 270 42.08 -28.95 -3.53
CA PHE A 270 43.10 -29.39 -4.47
C PHE A 270 44.38 -29.91 -3.77
N GLU A 271 44.83 -29.25 -2.71
CA GLU A 271 45.96 -29.71 -1.88
C GLU A 271 45.67 -31.06 -1.20
N HIS A 272 44.44 -31.23 -0.69
CA HIS A 272 44.01 -32.48 -0.08
C HIS A 272 43.97 -33.61 -1.12
N ASP A 273 43.32 -33.40 -2.27
CA ASP A 273 43.23 -34.38 -3.37
C ASP A 273 44.61 -34.80 -3.87
N ARG A 274 45.56 -33.85 -3.98
CA ARG A 274 46.94 -34.13 -4.37
C ARG A 274 47.66 -34.99 -3.33
N ASN A 275 47.46 -34.73 -2.04
CA ASN A 275 48.08 -35.51 -0.97
C ASN A 275 47.45 -36.90 -0.82
N MET A 276 46.14 -37.02 -1.10
CA MET A 276 45.45 -38.31 -1.20
C MET A 276 46.00 -39.15 -2.36
N ALA A 277 46.22 -38.54 -3.53
CA ALA A 277 46.81 -39.21 -4.69
C ALA A 277 48.28 -39.63 -4.48
N ALA A 278 49.00 -38.96 -3.58
CA ALA A 278 50.39 -39.26 -3.23
C ALA A 278 50.54 -40.25 -2.05
N GLU A 279 49.44 -40.82 -1.53
CA GLU A 279 49.42 -41.72 -0.36
C GLU A 279 50.15 -41.15 0.87
N ALA A 280 50.08 -39.83 1.07
CA ALA A 280 50.78 -39.16 2.16
C ALA A 280 50.14 -39.48 3.53
N VAL A 281 50.97 -39.72 4.56
CA VAL A 281 50.53 -40.10 5.93
C VAL A 281 49.76 -38.98 6.67
N LYS A 282 49.67 -37.77 6.12
CA LYS A 282 49.12 -36.56 6.80
C LYS A 282 47.79 -36.06 6.23
N THR A 283 46.99 -36.94 5.63
CA THR A 283 45.70 -36.59 4.98
C THR A 283 44.63 -36.11 5.96
N ASP A 284 44.66 -36.58 7.22
CA ASP A 284 43.73 -36.13 8.26
C ASP A 284 43.91 -34.65 8.62
N ILE A 285 45.16 -34.15 8.58
CA ILE A 285 45.48 -32.75 8.85
C ILE A 285 44.98 -31.86 7.70
N THR A 286 45.12 -32.31 6.44
CA THR A 286 44.61 -31.54 5.30
C THR A 286 43.09 -31.55 5.21
N LEU A 287 42.43 -32.62 5.67
CA LEU A 287 40.97 -32.67 5.78
C LEU A 287 40.45 -31.69 6.84
N ALA A 288 41.11 -31.60 8.01
CA ALA A 288 40.77 -30.61 9.03
C ALA A 288 40.88 -29.17 8.49
N ILE A 289 41.94 -28.87 7.72
CA ILE A 289 42.12 -27.55 7.08
C ILE A 289 41.02 -27.26 6.04
N VAL A 290 40.52 -28.28 5.33
CA VAL A 290 39.37 -28.12 4.41
C VAL A 290 38.12 -27.77 5.20
N HIS A 291 37.83 -28.46 6.31
CA HIS A 291 36.68 -28.14 7.17
C HIS A 291 36.77 -26.73 7.77
N ASP A 292 37.96 -26.30 8.24
CA ASP A 292 38.16 -24.92 8.71
C ASP A 292 37.88 -23.89 7.60
N ALA A 293 38.26 -24.20 6.36
CA ALA A 293 37.98 -23.35 5.19
C ALA A 293 36.49 -23.36 4.79
N GLU A 294 35.78 -24.48 4.98
CA GLU A 294 34.33 -24.58 4.81
C GLU A 294 33.59 -23.73 5.83
N GLU A 295 34.02 -23.70 7.10
CA GLU A 295 33.45 -22.83 8.13
C GLU A 295 33.67 -21.34 7.82
N LEU A 296 34.85 -20.97 7.34
CA LEU A 296 35.13 -19.61 6.88
C LEU A 296 34.25 -19.22 5.67
N LEU A 297 34.00 -20.17 4.77
CA LEU A 297 33.09 -19.96 3.65
C LEU A 297 31.64 -19.75 4.12
N GLU A 298 31.14 -20.59 5.02
CA GLU A 298 29.76 -20.48 5.51
C GLU A 298 29.54 -19.20 6.31
N SER A 299 30.49 -18.81 7.16
CA SER A 299 30.43 -17.53 7.88
C SER A 299 30.46 -16.32 6.92
N ALA A 300 31.30 -16.35 5.88
CA ALA A 300 31.32 -15.32 4.84
C ALA A 300 30.00 -15.30 4.03
N ARG A 301 29.37 -16.47 3.80
CA ARG A 301 28.07 -16.59 3.12
C ARG A 301 26.97 -15.92 3.94
N ILE A 302 26.88 -16.25 5.22
CA ILE A 302 25.90 -15.65 6.16
C ILE A 302 26.08 -14.13 6.21
N ALA A 303 27.33 -13.64 6.31
CA ALA A 303 27.62 -12.21 6.32
C ALA A 303 27.21 -11.51 5.00
N ALA A 304 27.46 -12.13 3.85
CA ALA A 304 27.03 -11.60 2.55
C ALA A 304 25.51 -11.59 2.40
N GLU A 305 24.80 -12.60 2.91
CA GLU A 305 23.34 -12.63 2.93
C GLU A 305 22.74 -11.56 3.83
N GLN A 306 23.33 -11.33 5.01
CA GLN A 306 22.91 -10.25 5.91
C GLN A 306 23.10 -8.87 5.27
N ALA A 307 24.25 -8.63 4.63
CA ALA A 307 24.50 -7.39 3.90
C ALA A 307 23.53 -7.22 2.71
N ARG A 308 23.19 -8.30 2.01
CA ARG A 308 22.18 -8.29 0.94
C ARG A 308 20.79 -7.92 1.45
N LYS A 309 20.39 -8.46 2.61
CA LYS A 309 19.12 -8.10 3.26
C LYS A 309 19.08 -6.60 3.60
N ARG A 310 20.12 -6.08 4.27
CA ARG A 310 20.26 -4.64 4.58
C ARG A 310 20.15 -3.75 3.33
N LEU A 311 20.82 -4.12 2.24
CA LEU A 311 20.73 -3.41 0.96
C LEU A 311 19.31 -3.41 0.40
N ASN A 312 18.64 -4.56 0.41
CA ASN A 312 17.27 -4.68 -0.07
C ASN A 312 16.31 -3.84 0.78
N ASP A 313 16.47 -3.85 2.10
CA ASP A 313 15.64 -3.08 3.03
C ASP A 313 15.82 -1.58 2.82
N ALA A 314 17.07 -1.10 2.70
CA ALA A 314 17.36 0.31 2.41
C ALA A 314 16.77 0.76 1.06
N ARG A 315 16.90 -0.06 0.01
CA ARG A 315 16.30 0.20 -1.31
C ARG A 315 14.78 0.19 -1.27
N LEU A 316 14.18 -0.71 -0.48
CA LEU A 316 12.74 -0.78 -0.29
C LEU A 316 12.22 0.48 0.41
N GLN A 317 12.86 0.93 1.49
CA GLN A 317 12.50 2.16 2.19
C GLN A 317 12.53 3.38 1.25
N LEU A 318 13.59 3.52 0.44
CA LEU A 318 13.68 4.58 -0.57
C LEU A 318 12.53 4.51 -1.58
N ARG A 319 12.18 3.31 -2.05
CA ARG A 319 11.06 3.10 -3.00
C ARG A 319 9.71 3.44 -2.37
N LEU A 320 9.48 3.03 -1.12
CA LEU A 320 8.26 3.31 -0.38
C LEU A 320 8.09 4.82 -0.19
N LYS A 321 9.13 5.52 0.28
CA LYS A 321 9.08 6.99 0.46
C LYS A 321 8.84 7.75 -0.85
N ARG A 322 9.45 7.32 -1.96
CA ARG A 322 9.13 7.86 -3.29
C ARG A 322 7.67 7.64 -3.69
N LYS A 323 7.08 6.50 -3.34
CA LYS A 323 5.68 6.18 -3.63
C LYS A 323 4.74 7.00 -2.77
N GLU A 324 5.04 7.16 -1.48
CA GLU A 324 4.28 8.02 -0.55
C GLU A 324 4.22 9.46 -1.06
N PHE A 325 5.36 10.03 -1.44
CA PHE A 325 5.43 11.39 -1.99
C PHE A 325 4.66 11.53 -3.31
N LYS A 326 4.81 10.58 -4.24
CA LYS A 326 4.02 10.57 -5.50
C LYS A 326 2.52 10.49 -5.26
N ASN A 327 2.09 9.82 -4.19
CA ASN A 327 0.69 9.69 -3.80
C ASN A 327 0.15 10.91 -3.05
N GLY A 328 0.94 11.99 -2.90
CA GLY A 328 0.54 13.22 -2.23
C GLY A 328 0.48 13.11 -0.70
N MET A 329 1.21 12.18 -0.08
CA MET A 329 1.29 12.13 1.39
C MET A 329 2.10 13.30 1.93
N VAL A 330 1.53 13.99 2.91
CA VAL A 330 2.22 14.98 3.73
C VAL A 330 3.31 14.27 4.51
N LEU A 331 4.57 14.68 4.32
CA LEU A 331 5.68 14.14 5.07
C LEU A 331 5.73 14.87 6.42
N VAL A 332 5.34 14.18 7.49
CA VAL A 332 5.59 14.66 8.84
C VAL A 332 6.93 14.09 9.29
N CYS A 333 7.83 14.96 9.75
CA CYS A 333 9.01 14.49 10.50
C CYS A 333 8.48 13.80 11.76
N GLN A 334 8.46 12.47 11.79
CA GLN A 334 8.38 11.74 13.05
C GLN A 334 9.59 12.17 13.89
N PRO A 335 9.41 12.83 15.05
CA PRO A 335 10.50 13.02 15.97
C PRO A 335 10.58 11.75 16.82
N SER A 336 11.48 10.83 16.47
CA SER A 336 12.34 10.10 17.44
C SER A 336 12.96 8.81 16.88
N THR A 337 14.13 8.51 17.45
CA THR A 337 14.78 7.19 17.54
C THR A 337 15.54 6.70 16.31
N ILE A 338 16.81 7.08 16.22
CA ILE A 338 18.01 6.22 16.40
C ILE A 338 19.16 7.13 16.80
#